data_AF-A0A2A3AI93-F1
#
_entry.id   AF-A0A2A3AI93-F1
#
_cell.length_a   1.000
_cell.length_b   1.000
_cell.length_c   1.000
_cell.angle_alpha   90.00
_cell.angle_beta   90.00
_cell.angle_gamma   90.00
#
_symmetry.space_group_name_H-M   'P 1'
#
loop_
_entity.id
_entity.type
_entity.pdbx_description
1 polymer ?
#
loop_
_entity_poly.entity_id
_entity_poly.type
_entity_poly.pdbx_seq_one_letter_code
_entity_poly.pdbx_strand_id
1 'polypeptide(L)'
;MGPESGHTPGARTRATKKPGAASILDVAKVFARLLPKQLKDEAQLAVLELKDKGIKLGVGAALAFVGLVFLGMAVIALIGAAIAGLSNVMPAWLAALLLALLFIIILAVLALIALSKIKSALPLKPEKTIFGLRYDLGVVKEGSAYTEGRVQREMNEAEQQKEREQEAAANDPNQVKPVKPTEEQLRHRLKLRREHLKSLRDDAQNRADSVQAATQGFVGRTANTFKSTENSIKQTFATSGGSQGVRTGGSTSATAGENPLADRWQPLAVAATAGSAFLVFLRKLLKK
;
A
#
# COMPACT_ATOMS: atom_id res chain seq x y z
N MET A 1 8.04 75.05 41.51
CA MET A 1 7.71 75.65 40.21
C MET A 1 7.62 74.51 39.20
N GLY A 2 6.44 74.22 38.65
CA GLY A 2 6.31 73.39 37.43
C GLY A 2 6.49 74.28 36.18
N PRO A 3 5.91 73.94 35.01
CA PRO A 3 5.50 72.64 34.46
C PRO A 3 6.05 72.48 33.01
N GLU A 4 5.35 71.72 32.14
CA GLU A 4 5.46 71.61 30.66
C GLU A 4 6.21 70.36 30.12
N SER A 5 5.80 69.64 29.08
CA SER A 5 4.51 69.27 28.44
C SER A 5 4.87 68.46 27.16
N GLY A 6 4.04 67.48 26.79
CA GLY A 6 4.07 66.79 25.47
C GLY A 6 5.00 65.56 25.38
N HIS A 7 4.64 64.43 24.77
CA HIS A 7 3.65 64.18 23.72
C HIS A 7 3.20 62.71 23.80
N THR A 8 1.89 62.47 23.69
CA THR A 8 1.27 61.17 23.47
C THR A 8 1.36 60.78 21.99
N PRO A 9 1.75 59.53 21.67
CA PRO A 9 1.28 58.87 20.45
C PRO A 9 0.24 57.82 20.85
N GLY A 10 -0.98 57.98 20.33
CA GLY A 10 -2.12 57.12 20.60
C GLY A 10 -1.79 55.64 20.46
N ALA A 11 -2.14 54.89 21.50
CA ALA A 11 -2.26 53.44 21.46
C ALA A 11 -3.34 53.10 20.42
N ARG A 12 -2.92 52.87 19.18
CA ARG A 12 -3.74 52.20 18.17
C ARG A 12 -4.00 50.80 18.71
N THR A 13 -5.17 50.63 19.32
CA THR A 13 -5.77 49.33 19.59
C THR A 13 -5.93 48.64 18.24
N ARG A 14 -4.94 47.83 17.86
CA ARG A 14 -5.07 46.89 16.76
C ARG A 14 -6.15 45.92 17.20
N ALA A 15 -7.37 46.15 16.72
CA ALA A 15 -8.50 45.27 16.91
C ALA A 15 -8.03 43.83 16.62
N THR A 16 -7.92 43.03 17.67
CA THR A 16 -7.75 41.60 17.56
C THR A 16 -9.04 41.11 16.92
N LYS A 17 -9.00 40.89 15.61
CA LYS A 17 -10.08 40.22 14.90
C LYS A 17 -10.22 38.86 15.59
N LYS A 18 -11.28 38.71 16.40
CA LYS A 18 -11.70 37.44 17.00
C LYS A 18 -11.50 36.33 15.96
N PRO A 19 -10.87 35.19 16.30
CA PRO A 19 -10.93 34.02 15.45
C PRO A 19 -12.40 33.60 15.42
N GLY A 20 -13.13 34.10 14.44
CA GLY A 20 -14.43 33.57 14.09
C GLY A 20 -14.19 32.11 13.75
N ALA A 21 -14.90 31.24 14.47
CA ALA A 21 -14.85 29.79 14.33
C ALA A 21 -14.57 29.40 12.87
N ALA A 22 -13.33 29.03 12.57
CA ALA A 22 -13.05 28.31 11.35
C ALA A 22 -13.93 27.06 11.44
N SER A 23 -14.91 26.98 10.55
CA SER A 23 -15.85 25.87 10.53
C SER A 23 -15.03 24.58 10.50
N ILE A 24 -15.48 23.54 11.20
CA ILE A 24 -14.83 22.21 11.19
C ILE A 24 -14.56 21.75 9.74
N LEU A 25 -15.37 22.24 8.79
CA LEU A 25 -15.19 22.10 7.34
C LEU A 25 -13.95 22.82 6.77
N ASP A 26 -13.61 24.03 7.23
CA ASP A 26 -12.41 24.74 6.79
C ASP A 26 -11.13 24.08 7.35
N VAL A 27 -11.18 23.57 8.59
CA VAL A 27 -10.08 22.80 9.16
C VAL A 27 -9.89 21.49 8.38
N ALA A 28 -10.97 20.75 8.11
CA ALA A 28 -10.92 19.54 7.28
C ALA A 28 -10.39 19.81 5.87
N LYS A 29 -10.78 20.95 5.26
CA LYS A 29 -10.34 21.36 3.92
C LYS A 29 -8.85 21.76 3.89
N VAL A 30 -8.36 22.39 4.95
CA VAL A 30 -6.95 22.74 5.13
C VAL A 30 -6.10 21.48 5.38
N PHE A 31 -6.56 20.56 6.25
CA PHE A 31 -5.92 19.27 6.49
C PHE A 31 -5.88 18.40 5.22
N ALA A 32 -6.99 18.28 4.48
CA ALA A 32 -7.04 17.54 3.22
C ALA A 32 -6.11 18.11 2.14
N ARG A 33 -5.78 19.41 2.22
CA ARG A 33 -4.87 20.09 1.30
C ARG A 33 -3.40 19.98 1.71
N LEU A 34 -3.10 19.90 3.01
CA LEU A 34 -1.74 19.92 3.56
C LEU A 34 -1.16 18.52 3.80
N LEU A 35 -1.99 17.55 4.24
CA LEU A 35 -1.56 16.18 4.52
C LEU A 35 -0.85 15.51 3.32
N PRO A 36 -1.36 15.60 2.08
CA PRO A 36 -0.69 14.96 0.94
C PRO A 36 0.68 15.56 0.66
N LYS A 37 0.89 16.85 0.95
CA LYS A 37 2.17 17.53 0.78
C LYS A 37 3.17 17.12 1.86
N GLN A 38 2.75 17.10 3.12
CA GLN A 38 3.60 16.64 4.23
C GLN A 38 4.00 15.18 4.07
N LEU A 39 3.06 14.30 3.71
CA LEU A 39 3.37 12.89 3.43
C LEU A 39 4.34 12.73 2.26
N LYS A 40 4.21 13.56 1.23
CA LYS A 40 5.15 13.55 0.09
C LYS A 40 6.54 14.02 0.52
N ASP A 41 6.63 15.03 1.35
CA ASP A 41 7.91 15.59 1.80
C ASP A 41 8.61 14.62 2.77
N GLU A 42 7.89 14.00 3.71
CA GLU A 42 8.43 12.96 4.59
C GLU A 42 8.81 11.69 3.80
N ALA A 43 8.01 11.30 2.80
CA ALA A 43 8.38 10.20 1.91
C ALA A 43 9.64 10.52 1.11
N GLN A 44 9.80 11.75 0.63
CA GLN A 44 11.02 12.18 -0.08
C GLN A 44 12.24 12.19 0.83
N LEU A 45 12.08 12.65 2.08
CA LEU A 45 13.14 12.62 3.08
C LEU A 45 13.54 11.17 3.42
N ALA A 46 12.56 10.31 3.65
CA ALA A 46 12.77 8.88 3.90
C ALA A 46 13.46 8.20 2.71
N VAL A 47 13.10 8.55 1.47
CA VAL A 47 13.75 8.03 0.26
C VAL A 47 15.20 8.49 0.15
N LEU A 48 15.51 9.75 0.47
CA LEU A 48 16.89 10.24 0.50
C LEU A 48 17.71 9.48 1.55
N GLU A 49 17.17 9.33 2.76
CA GLU A 49 17.85 8.62 3.84
C GLU A 49 18.03 7.13 3.52
N LEU A 50 17.03 6.48 2.91
CA LEU A 50 17.13 5.11 2.42
C LEU A 50 18.15 4.97 1.30
N LYS A 51 18.28 5.96 0.42
CA LYS A 51 19.26 5.96 -0.66
C LYS A 51 20.68 6.04 -0.10
N ASP A 52 20.94 6.95 0.83
CA ASP A 52 22.28 7.08 1.42
C ASP A 52 22.66 5.88 2.28
N LYS A 53 21.72 5.36 3.09
CA LYS A 53 21.93 4.12 3.86
C LYS A 53 22.02 2.90 2.95
N GLY A 54 21.20 2.85 1.89
CA GLY A 54 21.14 1.78 0.91
C GLY A 54 22.40 1.69 0.05
N ILE A 55 23.00 2.82 -0.33
CA ILE A 55 24.29 2.84 -1.04
C ILE A 55 25.40 2.31 -0.14
N LYS A 56 25.47 2.74 1.13
CA LYS A 56 26.50 2.26 2.07
C LYS A 56 26.36 0.76 2.34
N LEU A 57 25.13 0.29 2.57
CA LEU A 57 24.85 -1.13 2.74
C LEU A 57 25.16 -1.91 1.45
N GLY A 58 24.80 -1.34 0.28
CA GLY A 58 25.03 -1.93 -1.03
C GLY A 58 26.51 -2.08 -1.37
N VAL A 59 27.33 -1.06 -1.09
CA VAL A 59 28.79 -1.12 -1.25
C VAL A 59 29.39 -2.16 -0.31
N GLY A 60 28.95 -2.18 0.96
CA GLY A 60 29.36 -3.21 1.92
C GLY A 60 29.01 -4.64 1.46
N ALA A 61 27.79 -4.84 0.97
CA ALA A 61 27.33 -6.11 0.44
C ALA A 61 28.08 -6.52 -0.84
N ALA A 62 28.38 -5.57 -1.74
CA ALA A 62 29.16 -5.82 -2.94
C ALA A 62 30.60 -6.22 -2.61
N LEU A 63 31.27 -5.51 -1.69
CA LEU A 63 32.61 -5.88 -1.23
C LEU A 63 32.62 -7.24 -0.53
N ALA A 64 31.62 -7.52 0.31
CA ALA A 64 31.47 -8.83 0.96
C ALA A 64 31.26 -9.95 -0.07
N PHE A 65 30.46 -9.71 -1.11
CA PHE A 65 30.24 -10.66 -2.20
C PHE A 65 31.54 -10.95 -2.96
N VAL A 66 32.28 -9.91 -3.36
CA VAL A 66 33.59 -10.07 -4.02
C VAL A 66 34.56 -10.82 -3.11
N GLY A 67 34.61 -10.48 -1.82
CA GLY A 67 35.41 -11.19 -0.82
C GLY A 67 35.05 -12.68 -0.70
N LEU A 68 33.75 -13.01 -0.70
CA LEU A 68 33.26 -14.40 -0.70
C LEU A 68 33.68 -15.17 -1.95
N VAL A 69 33.68 -14.53 -3.13
CA VAL A 69 34.15 -15.14 -4.39
C VAL A 69 35.64 -15.47 -4.29
N PHE A 70 36.47 -14.52 -3.87
CA PHE A 70 37.91 -14.75 -3.69
C PHE A 70 38.21 -15.79 -2.60
N LEU A 71 37.46 -15.77 -1.49
CA LEU A 71 37.55 -16.79 -0.45
C LEU A 71 37.21 -18.17 -1.01
N GLY A 72 36.15 -18.29 -1.82
CA GLY A 72 35.79 -19.53 -2.51
C GLY A 72 36.90 -20.04 -3.41
N MET A 73 37.51 -19.16 -4.21
CA MET A 73 38.67 -19.51 -5.04
C MET A 73 39.87 -19.97 -4.20
N ALA A 74 40.17 -19.27 -3.10
CA ALA A 74 41.25 -19.64 -2.18
C ALA A 74 41.01 -21.02 -1.55
N VAL A 75 39.78 -21.33 -1.15
CA VAL A 75 39.41 -22.66 -0.63
C VAL A 75 39.60 -23.74 -1.68
N ILE A 76 39.18 -23.53 -2.94
CA ILE A 76 39.39 -24.49 -4.02
C ILE A 76 40.90 -24.74 -4.24
N ALA A 77 41.71 -23.68 -4.27
CA ALA A 77 43.15 -23.80 -4.40
C ALA A 77 43.80 -24.57 -3.24
N LEU A 78 43.36 -24.31 -1.99
CA LEU A 78 43.82 -25.03 -0.80
C LEU A 78 43.43 -26.51 -0.83
N ILE A 79 42.22 -26.84 -1.29
CA ILE A 79 41.79 -28.23 -1.49
C ILE A 79 42.69 -28.92 -2.51
N GLY A 80 42.97 -28.27 -3.65
CA GLY A 80 43.89 -28.79 -4.65
C GLY A 80 45.30 -29.00 -4.10
N ALA A 81 45.83 -28.04 -3.34
CA ALA A 81 47.13 -28.14 -2.69
C ALA A 81 47.18 -29.27 -1.65
N ALA A 82 46.10 -29.46 -0.88
CA ALA A 82 46.00 -30.55 0.09
C ALA A 82 46.00 -31.91 -0.61
N ILE A 83 45.24 -32.08 -1.71
CA ILE A 83 45.25 -33.30 -2.51
C ILE A 83 46.63 -33.56 -3.11
N ALA A 84 47.28 -32.53 -3.68
CA ALA A 84 48.61 -32.65 -4.26
C ALA A 84 49.66 -33.02 -3.18
N GLY A 85 49.61 -32.40 -2.01
CA GLY A 85 50.50 -32.73 -0.89
C GLY A 85 50.31 -34.17 -0.39
N LEU A 86 49.04 -34.60 -0.22
CA LEU A 86 48.72 -35.95 0.22
C LEU A 86 49.01 -37.00 -0.86
N SER A 87 49.01 -36.62 -2.14
CA SER A 87 49.37 -37.51 -3.24
C SER A 87 50.84 -37.94 -3.25
N ASN A 88 51.70 -37.28 -2.47
CA ASN A 88 53.10 -37.68 -2.31
C ASN A 88 53.26 -38.94 -1.45
N VAL A 89 52.26 -39.29 -0.63
CA VAL A 89 52.28 -40.48 0.25
C VAL A 89 51.30 -41.57 -0.17
N MET A 90 50.32 -41.26 -1.02
CA MET A 90 49.30 -42.21 -1.51
C MET A 90 48.79 -41.81 -2.90
N PRO A 91 48.10 -42.69 -3.65
CA PRO A 91 47.54 -42.33 -4.96
C PRO A 91 46.59 -41.12 -4.89
N ALA A 92 46.65 -40.24 -5.89
CA ALA A 92 45.87 -38.99 -5.91
C ALA A 92 44.35 -39.20 -5.80
N TRP A 93 43.82 -40.30 -6.35
CA TRP A 93 42.40 -40.64 -6.25
C TRP A 93 41.98 -40.95 -4.80
N LEU A 94 42.85 -41.61 -4.03
CA LEU A 94 42.58 -41.96 -2.63
C LEU A 94 42.68 -40.71 -1.74
N ALA A 95 43.66 -39.85 -2.00
CA ALA A 95 43.80 -38.56 -1.33
C ALA A 95 42.55 -37.68 -1.50
N ALA A 96 42.02 -37.59 -2.72
CA ALA A 96 40.79 -36.85 -3.01
C ALA A 96 39.57 -37.42 -2.25
N LEU A 97 39.43 -38.75 -2.19
CA LEU A 97 38.33 -39.40 -1.46
C LEU A 97 38.40 -39.16 0.05
N LEU A 98 39.60 -39.24 0.65
CA LEU A 98 39.77 -38.99 2.09
C LEU A 98 39.46 -37.54 2.46
N LEU A 99 39.92 -36.58 1.64
CA LEU A 99 39.64 -35.18 1.88
C LEU A 99 38.14 -34.89 1.69
N ALA A 100 37.50 -35.47 0.68
CA ALA A 100 36.05 -35.36 0.49
C ALA A 100 35.26 -35.92 1.68
N LEU A 101 35.66 -37.09 2.20
CA LEU A 101 35.06 -37.68 3.39
C LEU A 101 35.19 -36.76 4.62
N LEU A 102 36.36 -36.15 4.83
CA LEU A 102 36.58 -35.18 5.89
C LEU A 102 35.62 -33.98 5.77
N PHE A 103 35.46 -33.41 4.58
CA PHE A 103 34.53 -32.30 4.34
C PHE A 103 33.07 -32.70 4.58
N ILE A 104 32.66 -33.92 4.18
CA ILE A 104 31.29 -34.42 4.44
C ILE A 104 31.02 -34.51 5.93
N ILE A 105 31.98 -35.00 6.73
CA ILE A 105 31.83 -35.10 8.18
C ILE A 105 31.68 -33.69 8.80
N ILE A 106 32.53 -32.75 8.40
CA ILE A 106 32.44 -31.36 8.87
C ILE A 106 31.09 -30.74 8.50
N LEU A 107 30.66 -30.90 7.25
CA LEU A 107 29.36 -30.41 6.78
C LEU A 107 28.19 -31.05 7.53
N ALA A 108 28.25 -32.35 7.83
CA ALA A 108 27.22 -33.02 8.61
C ALA A 108 27.11 -32.44 10.03
N VAL A 109 28.24 -32.22 10.71
CA VAL A 109 28.26 -31.59 12.05
C VAL A 109 27.70 -30.17 11.99
N LEU A 110 28.15 -29.36 11.02
CA LEU A 110 27.65 -28.00 10.84
C LEU A 110 26.14 -27.97 10.52
N ALA A 111 25.66 -28.90 9.68
CA ALA A 111 24.25 -29.03 9.35
C ALA A 111 23.43 -29.40 10.60
N LEU A 112 23.93 -30.31 11.45
CA LEU A 112 23.26 -30.65 12.71
C LEU A 112 23.21 -29.47 13.68
N ILE A 113 24.28 -28.69 13.80
CA ILE A 113 24.30 -27.46 14.60
C ILE A 113 23.33 -26.42 14.04
N ALA A 114 23.33 -26.23 12.72
CA ALA A 114 22.41 -25.33 12.04
C ALA A 114 20.95 -25.74 12.26
N LEU A 115 20.63 -27.03 12.08
CA LEU A 115 19.31 -27.58 12.36
C LEU A 115 18.92 -27.40 13.82
N SER A 116 19.84 -27.61 14.76
CA SER A 116 19.60 -27.36 16.19
C SER A 116 19.29 -25.89 16.45
N LYS A 117 20.08 -24.96 15.91
CA LYS A 117 19.84 -23.52 16.04
C LYS A 117 18.54 -23.06 15.39
N ILE A 118 18.22 -23.58 14.20
CA ILE A 118 16.97 -23.28 13.48
C ILE A 118 15.78 -23.81 14.29
N LYS A 119 15.86 -25.05 14.79
CA LYS A 119 14.82 -25.64 15.65
C LYS A 119 14.63 -24.84 16.94
N SER A 120 15.71 -24.35 17.56
CA SER A 120 15.62 -23.48 18.75
C SER A 120 15.07 -22.09 18.43
N ALA A 121 15.20 -21.63 17.19
CA ALA A 121 14.62 -20.37 16.72
C ALA A 121 13.16 -20.50 16.23
N LEU A 122 12.59 -21.72 16.26
CA LEU A 122 11.20 -22.04 15.95
C LEU A 122 10.50 -22.37 17.29
N PRO A 123 9.50 -21.56 17.72
CA PRO A 123 8.26 -21.46 16.97
C PRO A 123 8.17 -20.16 16.17
N LEU A 124 8.18 -20.27 14.83
CA LEU A 124 7.86 -19.17 13.91
C LEU A 124 6.36 -18.78 13.97
N LYS A 125 5.68 -19.04 15.09
CA LYS A 125 4.40 -18.42 15.39
C LYS A 125 4.75 -17.10 16.09
N PRO A 126 4.67 -15.95 15.41
CA PRO A 126 4.82 -14.68 16.09
C PRO A 126 3.59 -14.45 16.96
N GLU A 127 3.54 -15.10 18.14
CA GLU A 127 2.39 -15.07 19.06
C GLU A 127 1.98 -13.64 19.39
N LYS A 128 2.98 -12.78 19.61
CA LYS A 128 2.75 -11.35 19.87
C LYS A 128 2.12 -10.62 18.69
N THR A 129 2.52 -10.92 17.46
CA THR A 129 1.94 -10.29 16.26
C THR A 129 0.54 -10.81 15.98
N ILE A 130 0.30 -12.11 16.17
CA ILE A 130 -1.02 -12.72 16.02
C ILE A 130 -1.98 -12.17 17.09
N PHE A 131 -1.50 -12.04 18.33
CA PHE A 131 -2.24 -11.44 19.43
C PHE A 131 -2.62 -9.99 19.13
N GLY A 132 -1.66 -9.15 18.74
CA GLY A 132 -1.91 -7.75 18.40
C GLY A 132 -2.94 -7.60 17.27
N LEU A 133 -2.80 -8.37 16.19
CA LEU A 133 -3.75 -8.33 15.08
C LEU A 133 -5.18 -8.75 15.51
N ARG A 134 -5.32 -9.79 16.34
CA ARG A 134 -6.63 -10.23 16.83
C ARG A 134 -7.24 -9.23 17.81
N TYR A 135 -6.41 -8.63 18.67
CA TYR A 135 -6.82 -7.57 19.57
C TYR A 135 -7.32 -6.35 18.77
N ASP A 136 -6.54 -5.87 17.81
CA ASP A 136 -6.89 -4.72 16.97
C ASP A 136 -8.19 -4.97 16.18
N LEU A 137 -8.34 -6.16 15.60
CA LEU A 137 -9.57 -6.56 14.90
C LEU A 137 -10.79 -6.61 15.83
N GLY A 138 -10.62 -7.11 17.05
CA GLY A 138 -11.69 -7.17 18.03
C GLY A 138 -12.06 -5.81 18.59
N VAL A 139 -11.09 -4.90 18.80
CA VAL A 139 -11.34 -3.51 19.20
C VAL A 139 -12.06 -2.75 18.09
N VAL A 140 -11.72 -2.98 16.82
CA VAL A 140 -12.45 -2.37 15.69
C VAL A 140 -13.89 -2.86 15.62
N LYS A 141 -14.14 -4.12 15.96
CA LYS A 141 -15.47 -4.74 15.86
C LYS A 141 -16.37 -4.46 17.07
N GLU A 142 -15.81 -4.51 18.27
CA GLU A 142 -16.56 -4.54 19.54
C GLU A 142 -16.19 -3.37 20.46
N GLY A 143 -15.27 -2.50 20.03
CA GLY A 143 -14.87 -1.29 20.75
C GLY A 143 -14.12 -1.59 22.05
N SER A 144 -14.26 -0.70 23.03
CA SER A 144 -13.59 -0.81 24.34
C SER A 144 -14.05 -2.01 25.19
N ALA A 145 -15.11 -2.71 24.78
CA ALA A 145 -15.56 -3.94 25.43
C ALA A 145 -14.66 -5.14 25.13
N TYR A 146 -13.82 -5.07 24.08
CA TYR A 146 -12.87 -6.12 23.74
C TYR A 146 -11.54 -5.91 24.48
N THR A 147 -11.35 -6.64 25.57
CA THR A 147 -10.14 -6.55 26.40
C THR A 147 -9.08 -7.58 25.99
N GLU A 148 -7.80 -7.24 26.17
CA GLU A 148 -6.65 -8.12 25.96
C GLU A 148 -6.80 -9.48 26.65
N GLY A 149 -7.34 -9.49 27.87
CA GLY A 149 -7.58 -10.71 28.64
C GLY A 149 -8.58 -11.67 28.00
N ARG A 150 -9.48 -11.19 27.13
CA ARG A 150 -10.41 -12.03 26.36
C ARG A 150 -9.71 -12.71 25.18
N VAL A 151 -8.87 -11.99 24.45
CA VAL A 151 -8.06 -12.54 23.34
C VAL A 151 -7.18 -13.67 23.85
N GLN A 152 -6.54 -13.49 25.00
CA GLN A 152 -5.67 -14.50 25.59
C GLN A 152 -6.46 -15.77 25.97
N ARG A 153 -7.66 -15.64 26.54
CA ARG A 153 -8.54 -16.79 26.85
C ARG A 153 -8.96 -17.52 25.59
N GLU A 154 -9.41 -16.80 24.56
CA GLU A 154 -9.79 -17.38 23.27
C GLU A 154 -8.61 -18.09 22.57
N MET A 155 -7.39 -17.55 22.70
CA MET A 155 -6.18 -18.19 22.16
C MET A 155 -5.80 -19.45 22.95
N ASN A 156 -5.79 -19.39 24.28
CA ASN A 156 -5.46 -20.53 25.13
C ASN A 156 -6.48 -21.67 24.97
N GLU A 157 -7.77 -21.34 24.87
CA GLU A 157 -8.84 -22.32 24.61
C GLU A 157 -8.70 -22.94 23.22
N ALA A 158 -8.37 -22.15 22.20
CA ALA A 158 -8.13 -22.64 20.84
C ALA A 158 -6.87 -23.52 20.74
N GLU A 159 -5.83 -23.25 21.53
CA GLU A 159 -4.63 -24.09 21.62
C GLU A 159 -4.93 -25.42 22.31
N GLN A 160 -5.61 -25.39 23.46
CA GLN A 160 -6.03 -26.61 24.15
C GLN A 160 -7.00 -27.46 23.33
N GLN A 161 -7.89 -26.84 22.55
CA GLN A 161 -8.77 -27.57 21.63
C GLN A 161 -7.97 -28.26 20.52
N LYS A 162 -6.98 -27.59 19.94
CA LYS A 162 -6.10 -28.18 18.92
C LYS A 162 -5.22 -29.28 19.48
N GLU A 163 -4.78 -29.17 20.72
CA GLU A 163 -4.01 -30.21 21.41
C GLU A 163 -4.90 -31.42 21.70
N ARG A 164 -6.10 -31.22 22.25
CA ARG A 164 -7.08 -32.29 22.46
C ARG A 164 -7.51 -32.96 21.16
N GLU A 165 -7.68 -32.19 20.08
CA GLU A 165 -7.99 -32.72 18.75
C GLU A 165 -6.82 -33.50 18.17
N GLN A 166 -5.57 -33.04 18.38
CA GLN A 166 -4.36 -33.78 17.98
C GLN A 166 -4.12 -35.04 18.81
N GLU A 167 -4.42 -35.03 20.11
CA GLU A 167 -4.31 -36.20 21.00
C GLU A 167 -5.42 -37.22 20.69
N ALA A 168 -6.65 -36.76 20.47
CA ALA A 168 -7.73 -37.61 19.98
C ALA A 168 -7.40 -38.19 18.59
N ALA A 169 -6.80 -37.37 17.71
CA ALA A 169 -6.20 -37.78 16.45
C ALA A 169 -4.79 -38.38 16.58
N ALA A 170 -4.35 -38.79 17.76
CA ALA A 170 -3.16 -39.64 17.92
C ALA A 170 -3.54 -40.99 18.53
N ASN A 171 -4.62 -41.02 19.33
CA ASN A 171 -5.03 -42.16 20.14
C ASN A 171 -6.21 -42.97 19.54
N ASP A 172 -6.81 -42.51 18.45
CA ASP A 172 -7.83 -43.28 17.74
C ASP A 172 -7.17 -44.35 16.83
N PRO A 173 -7.33 -45.67 17.11
CA PRO A 173 -6.74 -46.76 16.34
C PRO A 173 -7.39 -46.98 14.97
N ASN A 174 -8.51 -46.31 14.67
CA ASN A 174 -9.22 -46.37 13.38
C ASN A 174 -9.12 -45.05 12.60
N GLN A 175 -8.04 -44.31 12.82
CA GLN A 175 -7.87 -42.98 12.29
C GLN A 175 -7.76 -42.93 10.76
N VAL A 176 -8.87 -42.55 10.15
CA VAL A 176 -8.86 -41.98 8.81
C VAL A 176 -8.36 -40.53 8.95
N LYS A 177 -7.04 -40.32 8.75
CA LYS A 177 -6.45 -38.98 8.52
C LYS A 177 -7.41 -38.20 7.62
N PRO A 178 -7.73 -36.92 7.87
CA PRO A 178 -8.74 -36.19 7.11
C PRO A 178 -8.51 -36.46 5.63
N VAL A 179 -9.42 -37.24 5.03
CA VAL A 179 -9.26 -37.70 3.65
C VAL A 179 -9.11 -36.41 2.86
N LYS A 180 -7.93 -36.21 2.25
CA LYS A 180 -7.72 -35.10 1.31
C LYS A 180 -8.93 -35.16 0.39
N PRO A 181 -9.78 -34.10 0.33
CA PRO A 181 -11.09 -34.25 -0.25
C PRO A 181 -10.93 -34.88 -1.63
N THR A 182 -11.70 -35.94 -1.90
CA THR A 182 -11.50 -36.78 -3.07
C THR A 182 -11.51 -35.91 -4.32
N GLU A 183 -10.73 -36.22 -5.37
CA GLU A 183 -10.59 -35.35 -6.55
C GLU A 183 -11.94 -34.88 -7.11
N GLU A 184 -12.94 -35.76 -7.06
CA GLU A 184 -14.31 -35.47 -7.48
C GLU A 184 -14.97 -34.36 -6.64
N GLN A 185 -14.75 -34.35 -5.32
CA GLN A 185 -15.23 -33.31 -4.41
C GLN A 185 -14.51 -31.97 -4.66
N LEU A 186 -13.22 -31.98 -4.98
CA LEU A 186 -12.50 -30.76 -5.40
C LEU A 186 -13.04 -30.23 -6.72
N ARG A 187 -13.26 -31.10 -7.71
CA ARG A 187 -13.79 -30.72 -9.02
C ARG A 187 -15.19 -30.11 -8.90
N HIS A 188 -16.05 -30.68 -8.06
CA HIS A 188 -17.38 -30.14 -7.78
C HIS A 188 -17.31 -28.75 -7.13
N ARG A 189 -16.46 -28.57 -6.11
CA ARG A 189 -16.26 -27.28 -5.43
C ARG A 189 -15.67 -26.22 -6.38
N LEU A 190 -14.75 -26.62 -7.27
CA LEU A 190 -14.17 -25.72 -8.28
C LEU A 190 -15.18 -25.34 -9.36
N LYS A 191 -16.12 -26.22 -9.71
CA LYS A 191 -17.22 -25.91 -10.64
C LYS A 191 -18.16 -24.89 -10.02
N LEU A 192 -18.60 -25.11 -8.76
CA LEU A 192 -19.45 -24.16 -8.04
C LEU A 192 -18.80 -22.78 -7.88
N ARG A 193 -17.49 -22.74 -7.56
CA ARG A 193 -16.76 -21.46 -7.50
C ARG A 193 -16.69 -20.75 -8.86
N ARG A 194 -16.52 -21.49 -9.96
CA ARG A 194 -16.51 -20.90 -11.30
C ARG A 194 -17.86 -20.31 -11.69
N GLU A 195 -18.95 -21.02 -11.40
CA GLU A 195 -20.30 -20.49 -11.62
C GLU A 195 -20.57 -19.24 -10.78
N HIS A 196 -20.16 -19.24 -9.50
CA HIS A 196 -20.32 -18.09 -8.62
C HIS A 196 -19.46 -16.88 -9.06
N LEU A 197 -18.24 -17.12 -9.56
CA LEU A 197 -17.41 -16.05 -10.11
C LEU A 197 -17.97 -15.51 -11.43
N LYS A 198 -18.62 -16.37 -12.22
CA LYS A 198 -19.29 -15.96 -13.47
C LYS A 198 -20.47 -15.03 -13.17
N SER A 199 -21.32 -15.38 -12.20
CA SER A 199 -22.42 -14.48 -11.79
C SER A 199 -21.90 -13.16 -11.26
N LEU A 200 -20.86 -13.16 -10.42
CA LEU A 200 -20.24 -11.92 -9.92
C LEU A 200 -19.68 -11.02 -11.03
N ARG A 201 -19.09 -11.62 -12.07
CA ARG A 201 -18.61 -10.86 -13.23
C ARG A 201 -19.77 -10.27 -14.02
N ASP A 202 -20.80 -11.06 -14.26
CA ASP A 202 -21.97 -10.63 -15.04
C ASP A 202 -22.74 -9.51 -14.28
N ASP A 203 -22.81 -9.59 -12.95
CA ASP A 203 -23.34 -8.53 -12.08
C ASP A 203 -22.49 -7.24 -12.14
N ALA A 204 -21.15 -7.38 -12.13
CA ALA A 204 -20.24 -6.24 -12.25
C ALA A 204 -20.37 -5.56 -13.62
N GLN A 205 -20.53 -6.34 -14.70
CA GLN A 205 -20.75 -5.85 -16.05
C GLN A 205 -22.08 -5.07 -16.14
N ASN A 206 -23.18 -5.66 -15.65
CA ASN A 206 -24.49 -5.01 -15.61
C ASN A 206 -24.47 -3.71 -14.80
N ARG A 207 -23.68 -3.66 -13.72
CA ARG A 207 -23.49 -2.46 -12.92
C ARG A 207 -22.66 -1.39 -13.64
N ALA A 208 -21.64 -1.79 -14.40
CA ALA A 208 -20.86 -0.87 -15.23
C ALA A 208 -21.73 -0.25 -16.34
N ASP A 209 -22.54 -1.06 -17.02
CA ASP A 209 -23.42 -0.62 -18.10
C ASP A 209 -24.52 0.32 -17.58
N SER A 210 -25.12 0.03 -16.42
CA SER A 210 -26.10 0.92 -15.79
C SER A 210 -25.49 2.25 -15.34
N VAL A 211 -24.27 2.25 -14.81
CA VAL A 211 -23.55 3.50 -14.48
C VAL A 211 -23.23 4.29 -15.74
N GLN A 212 -22.79 3.63 -16.82
CA GLN A 212 -22.53 4.29 -18.10
C GLN A 212 -23.81 4.90 -18.68
N ALA A 213 -24.92 4.17 -18.68
CA ALA A 213 -26.22 4.67 -19.15
C ALA A 213 -26.73 5.85 -18.31
N ALA A 214 -26.63 5.76 -16.98
CA ALA A 214 -26.98 6.86 -16.07
C ALA A 214 -26.10 8.10 -16.32
N THR A 215 -24.82 7.90 -16.59
CA THR A 215 -23.85 8.97 -16.88
C THR A 215 -24.13 9.61 -18.25
N GLN A 216 -24.41 8.81 -19.29
CA GLN A 216 -24.77 9.31 -20.61
C GLN A 216 -26.09 10.10 -20.58
N GLY A 217 -27.09 9.61 -19.84
CA GLY A 217 -28.35 10.31 -19.63
C GLY A 217 -28.20 11.61 -18.82
N PHE A 218 -27.19 11.71 -17.96
CA PHE A 218 -26.82 12.95 -17.27
C PHE A 218 -26.15 13.92 -18.25
N VAL A 219 -25.09 13.51 -18.94
CA VAL A 219 -24.35 14.36 -19.89
C VAL A 219 -25.26 14.90 -21.01
N GLY A 220 -26.15 14.06 -21.55
CA GLY A 220 -27.11 14.47 -22.57
C GLY A 220 -28.11 15.52 -22.05
N ARG A 221 -28.62 15.35 -20.82
CA ARG A 221 -29.50 16.34 -20.19
C ARG A 221 -28.76 17.64 -19.93
N THR A 222 -27.55 17.59 -19.37
CA THR A 222 -26.75 18.77 -19.08
C THR A 222 -26.41 19.53 -20.37
N ALA A 223 -25.97 18.85 -21.43
CA ALA A 223 -25.66 19.47 -22.72
C ALA A 223 -26.89 20.16 -23.36
N ASN A 224 -28.06 19.53 -23.27
CA ASN A 224 -29.30 20.11 -23.79
C ASN A 224 -29.78 21.31 -22.97
N THR A 225 -29.64 21.27 -21.64
CA THR A 225 -29.95 22.41 -20.77
C THR A 225 -29.02 23.58 -21.03
N PHE A 226 -27.72 23.34 -21.27
CA PHE A 226 -26.80 24.42 -21.65
C PHE A 226 -27.17 25.05 -22.99
N LYS A 227 -27.46 24.24 -24.01
CA LYS A 227 -27.90 24.76 -25.32
C LYS A 227 -29.24 25.51 -25.25
N SER A 228 -30.21 25.02 -24.48
CA SER A 228 -31.50 25.70 -24.32
C SER A 228 -31.38 26.99 -23.53
N THR A 229 -30.52 27.02 -22.50
CA THR A 229 -30.21 28.24 -21.74
C THR A 229 -29.52 29.26 -22.63
N GLU A 230 -28.55 28.84 -23.45
CA GLU A 230 -27.86 29.72 -24.40
C GLU A 230 -28.83 30.30 -25.44
N ASN A 231 -29.74 29.49 -26.00
CA ASN A 231 -30.73 29.96 -26.97
C ASN A 231 -31.79 30.87 -26.35
N SER A 232 -32.24 30.59 -25.12
CA SER A 232 -33.18 31.44 -24.39
C SER A 232 -32.54 32.80 -24.06
N ILE A 233 -31.27 32.79 -23.66
CA ILE A 233 -30.46 34.00 -23.47
C ILE A 233 -30.37 34.78 -24.79
N LYS A 234 -29.96 34.14 -25.90
CA LYS A 234 -29.88 34.79 -27.21
C LYS A 234 -31.22 35.37 -27.68
N GLN A 235 -32.34 34.68 -27.45
CA GLN A 235 -33.68 35.20 -27.79
C GLN A 235 -34.10 36.37 -26.90
N THR A 236 -33.75 36.35 -25.62
CA THR A 236 -34.04 37.46 -24.69
C THR A 236 -33.22 38.70 -25.06
N PHE A 237 -32.00 38.52 -25.57
CA PHE A 237 -31.14 39.61 -26.07
C PHE A 237 -31.46 40.05 -27.51
N ALA A 238 -32.03 39.17 -28.35
CA ALA A 238 -32.47 39.52 -29.70
C ALA A 238 -33.84 40.21 -29.72
N THR A 239 -34.71 39.90 -28.76
CA THR A 239 -36.05 40.51 -28.62
C THR A 239 -36.03 41.83 -27.83
N SER A 240 -34.93 42.18 -27.16
CA SER A 240 -34.83 43.46 -26.41
C SER A 240 -34.44 44.67 -27.25
N GLY A 241 -34.52 44.57 -28.58
CA GLY A 241 -34.48 45.71 -29.51
C GLY A 241 -35.83 46.42 -29.63
N GLY A 242 -36.43 46.85 -28.52
CA GLY A 242 -37.71 47.55 -28.53
C GLY A 242 -38.07 48.13 -27.16
N SER A 243 -38.05 49.45 -27.05
CA SER A 243 -38.27 50.25 -25.85
C SER A 243 -39.63 50.04 -25.16
N GLN A 244 -39.64 49.71 -23.87
CA GLN A 244 -40.24 50.50 -22.76
C GLN A 244 -40.46 49.64 -21.49
N GLY A 245 -39.96 50.17 -20.37
CA GLY A 245 -40.51 50.10 -19.01
C GLY A 245 -40.95 48.76 -18.39
N VAL A 246 -40.34 48.39 -17.26
CA VAL A 246 -40.96 48.43 -15.91
C VAL A 246 -40.02 47.80 -14.86
N ARG A 247 -39.98 48.43 -13.68
CA ARG A 247 -39.25 48.11 -12.43
C ARG A 247 -39.79 46.79 -11.83
N THR A 248 -39.13 45.96 -11.00
CA THR A 248 -38.47 46.05 -9.68
C THR A 248 -38.10 44.57 -9.35
N GLY A 249 -37.12 44.13 -8.57
CA GLY A 249 -36.17 44.70 -7.62
C GLY A 249 -35.50 43.50 -6.89
N GLY A 250 -34.38 43.73 -6.21
CA GLY A 250 -33.86 42.77 -5.21
C GLY A 250 -32.36 42.46 -5.25
N SER A 251 -31.61 43.28 -4.51
CA SER A 251 -30.48 42.91 -3.64
C SER A 251 -29.10 42.48 -4.21
N THR A 252 -28.10 43.24 -3.72
CA THR A 252 -26.70 42.91 -3.38
C THR A 252 -25.60 43.01 -4.45
N SER A 253 -25.09 44.25 -4.58
CA SER A 253 -23.70 44.71 -4.42
C SER A 253 -22.50 43.76 -4.68
N ALA A 254 -21.62 44.26 -5.57
CA ALA A 254 -20.14 44.32 -5.48
C ALA A 254 -19.36 42.97 -5.51
N THR A 255 -18.27 42.78 -6.26
CA THR A 255 -17.27 43.69 -6.84
C THR A 255 -16.44 42.88 -7.86
N ALA A 256 -16.00 43.54 -8.93
CA ALA A 256 -15.03 42.99 -9.88
C ALA A 256 -13.65 42.77 -9.23
N GLY A 257 -12.95 41.72 -9.65
CA GLY A 257 -11.58 41.40 -9.23
C GLY A 257 -11.12 40.03 -9.72
N GLU A 258 -10.68 39.98 -10.98
CA GLU A 258 -9.59 39.16 -11.54
C GLU A 258 -9.39 37.73 -11.02
N ASN A 259 -9.66 36.72 -11.88
CA ASN A 259 -9.39 35.30 -11.59
C ASN A 259 -8.13 34.79 -12.34
N PRO A 260 -6.95 34.70 -11.69
CA PRO A 260 -5.72 34.14 -12.27
C PRO A 260 -5.66 32.60 -12.28
N LEU A 261 -6.81 31.93 -12.41
CA LEU A 261 -6.93 30.47 -12.27
C LEU A 261 -7.11 29.73 -13.60
N ALA A 262 -7.44 30.45 -14.67
CA ALA A 262 -7.73 29.86 -15.98
C ALA A 262 -6.47 29.41 -16.76
N ASP A 263 -5.30 30.00 -16.49
CA ASP A 263 -4.07 29.76 -17.27
C ASP A 263 -3.21 28.56 -16.82
N ARG A 264 -3.60 27.83 -15.76
CA ARG A 264 -2.72 26.78 -15.18
C ARG A 264 -3.08 25.34 -15.54
N TRP A 265 -4.17 25.12 -16.27
CA TRP A 265 -4.66 23.77 -16.58
C TRP A 265 -4.33 23.28 -17.99
N GLN A 266 -3.69 24.11 -18.83
CA GLN A 266 -3.30 23.71 -20.18
C GLN A 266 -2.24 22.59 -20.28
N PRO A 267 -1.25 22.41 -19.38
CA PRO A 267 -0.28 21.32 -19.52
C PRO A 267 -0.78 19.94 -19.07
N LEU A 268 -1.95 19.83 -18.43
CA LEU A 268 -2.49 18.54 -17.99
C LEU A 268 -3.41 17.85 -19.01
N ALA A 269 -3.91 18.58 -20.01
CA ALA A 269 -4.66 17.99 -21.12
C ALA A 269 -3.75 17.16 -22.06
N VAL A 270 -2.46 17.50 -22.16
CA VAL A 270 -1.45 16.77 -22.95
C VAL A 270 -1.03 15.44 -22.28
N ALA A 271 -1.22 15.29 -20.96
CA ALA A 271 -0.89 14.06 -20.25
C ALA A 271 -1.97 12.97 -20.39
N ALA A 272 -3.23 13.33 -20.66
CA ALA A 272 -4.32 12.37 -20.81
C ALA A 272 -4.27 11.59 -22.14
N THR A 273 -3.70 12.19 -23.19
CA THR A 273 -3.50 11.54 -24.50
C THR A 273 -2.27 10.62 -24.54
N ALA A 274 -1.30 10.76 -23.62
CA ALA A 274 -0.14 9.88 -23.55
C ALA A 274 -0.43 8.51 -22.87
N GLY A 275 -1.48 8.42 -22.05
CA GLY A 275 -1.84 7.20 -21.32
C GLY A 275 -2.42 6.09 -22.20
N SER A 276 -3.14 6.43 -23.27
CA SER A 276 -3.74 5.45 -24.17
C SER A 276 -2.69 4.77 -25.07
N ALA A 277 -1.65 5.50 -25.52
CA ALA A 277 -0.56 4.95 -26.31
C ALA A 277 0.31 3.96 -25.51
N PHE A 278 0.55 4.21 -24.22
CA PHE A 278 1.33 3.33 -23.35
C PHE A 278 0.63 1.98 -23.11
N LEU A 279 -0.69 1.97 -22.96
CA LEU A 279 -1.47 0.73 -22.78
C LEU A 279 -1.52 -0.14 -24.05
N VAL A 280 -1.56 0.49 -25.24
CA VAL A 280 -1.48 -0.24 -26.52
C VAL A 280 -0.09 -0.85 -26.72
N PHE A 281 0.97 -0.14 -26.33
CA PHE A 281 2.35 -0.64 -26.41
C PHE A 281 2.59 -1.82 -25.45
N LEU A 282 2.07 -1.75 -24.22
CA LEU A 282 2.18 -2.84 -23.23
C LEU A 282 1.48 -4.12 -23.70
N ARG A 283 0.31 -4.00 -24.35
CA ARG A 283 -0.43 -5.13 -24.91
C ARG A 283 0.30 -5.80 -26.08
N LYS A 284 1.11 -5.05 -26.84
CA LYS A 284 1.87 -5.58 -27.98
C LYS A 284 3.16 -6.28 -27.56
N LEU A 285 3.74 -5.92 -26.41
CA LEU A 285 4.96 -6.53 -25.86
C LEU A 285 4.71 -7.90 -25.21
N LEU A 286 3.54 -8.09 -24.60
CA LEU A 286 3.14 -9.34 -23.93
C LEU A 286 2.62 -10.43 -24.88
N LYS A 287 2.65 -10.17 -26.20
CA LYS A 287 2.13 -11.07 -27.23
C LYS A 287 3.23 -11.68 -28.12
N LYS A 288 4.48 -11.70 -27.65
CA LYS A 288 5.57 -12.49 -28.24
C LYS A 288 5.69 -13.83 -27.52
#